data_AF-A0A1M7Z982-F1
#
_entry.id   AF-A0A1M7Z982-F1
#
_cell.length_a   1.000
_cell.length_b   1.000
_cell.length_c   1.000
_cell.angle_alpha   90.00
_cell.angle_beta   90.00
_cell.angle_gamma   90.00
#
_symmetry.space_group_name_H-M   'P 1'
#
loop_
_entity.id
_entity.type
_entity.pdbx_description
1 polymer ?
#
loop_
_entity_poly.entity_id
_entity_poly.type
_entity_poly.pdbx_seq_one_letter_code
_entity_poly.pdbx_strand_id
1 'polypeptide(L)'
;MKNPFQKLMGLSFLVLFAFACQSLPEESPLVNENSEEVASDLTSSDPNARKSNMHEFGAFLIGTEEVPPVSSSGSGAIKIMKVDENTLSYELRVANTSDIIGAHLHYAPSGTNGPVVVFLYMAPPNGLSNGLIAEGTIDASKLVGPLAGMSIDDLVEKMEAGEIYTNVHTSLNPSGEIRGQVSMVETSDNRNYGTKLSGANEVPAAITDATGVAKFQFSKDGESASFQVNVDDIEDVRFAHIHLAKAGSNGGVVFTLRMDKVEGPVSGVYAKGEIMGSSLSGQMEGGDLEILREAFRTGNAYVNVHSDNFPGGELRGQIN
;
A
#
# COMPACT_ATOMS: atom_id res chain seq x y z
N MET A 1 32.90 69.34 18.44
CA MET A 1 32.42 68.54 19.59
C MET A 1 33.42 67.42 19.81
N LYS A 2 33.85 67.22 21.07
CA LYS A 2 35.04 66.46 21.47
C LYS A 2 34.73 64.95 21.63
N ASN A 3 35.65 64.11 21.16
CA ASN A 3 35.95 62.75 21.65
C ASN A 3 36.34 62.80 23.16
N PRO A 4 36.31 61.72 23.98
CA PRO A 4 37.08 60.49 23.69
C PRO A 4 36.67 59.17 24.40
N PHE A 5 37.47 58.15 24.07
CA PHE A 5 37.76 56.86 24.69
C PHE A 5 38.03 56.81 26.22
N GLN A 6 37.64 55.66 26.82
CA GLN A 6 38.29 54.81 27.86
C GLN A 6 38.69 55.34 29.27
N LYS A 7 38.25 54.59 30.30
CA LYS A 7 39.02 53.85 31.37
C LYS A 7 38.09 53.57 32.57
N LEU A 8 38.07 52.40 33.21
CA LEU A 8 38.91 51.95 34.36
C LEU A 8 38.36 50.53 34.74
N MET A 9 39.06 49.40 34.84
CA MET A 9 40.28 48.91 35.53
C MET A 9 40.16 48.68 37.06
N GLY A 10 40.39 47.42 37.46
CA GLY A 10 40.81 46.95 38.79
C GLY A 10 40.46 45.45 38.98
N LEU A 11 41.25 44.55 39.57
CA LEU A 11 42.64 44.57 40.03
C LEU A 11 43.05 43.09 40.30
N SER A 12 44.16 42.66 39.70
CA SER A 12 45.22 41.70 40.11
C SER A 12 44.98 40.61 41.19
N PHE A 13 45.42 39.36 40.92
CA PHE A 13 46.59 38.74 41.59
C PHE A 13 47.08 37.46 40.88
N LEU A 14 48.40 37.37 40.68
CA LEU A 14 49.13 36.19 40.20
C LEU A 14 49.88 35.58 41.40
N VAL A 15 49.74 34.28 41.65
CA VAL A 15 50.67 33.50 42.48
C VAL A 15 50.99 32.17 41.78
N LEU A 16 52.28 31.86 41.77
CA LEU A 16 52.96 30.72 41.15
C LEU A 16 53.11 29.54 42.13
N PHE A 17 53.39 28.36 41.54
CA PHE A 17 54.12 27.18 42.05
C PHE A 17 53.37 25.90 42.53
N ALA A 18 53.66 24.83 41.76
CA ALA A 18 54.25 23.54 42.16
C ALA A 18 53.37 22.32 42.54
N PHE A 19 53.56 21.26 41.72
CA PHE A 19 53.67 19.83 42.05
C PHE A 19 52.59 19.16 42.94
N ALA A 20 51.82 18.23 42.37
CA ALA A 20 52.14 16.80 42.40
C ALA A 20 51.01 15.98 41.76
N CYS A 21 51.41 14.92 41.06
CA CYS A 21 50.57 13.95 40.37
C CYS A 21 49.90 13.03 41.40
N GLN A 22 48.56 12.97 41.44
CA GLN A 22 47.80 11.78 41.86
C GLN A 22 46.50 11.68 41.07
N SER A 23 46.24 10.48 40.58
CA SER A 23 45.10 10.02 39.77
C SER A 23 43.74 10.30 40.43
N LEU A 24 42.82 10.91 39.68
CA LEU A 24 41.40 10.92 40.02
C LEU A 24 40.73 9.64 39.48
N PRO A 25 39.86 8.98 40.27
CA PRO A 25 39.04 7.88 39.77
C PRO A 25 37.94 8.42 38.85
N GLU A 26 37.68 7.71 37.74
CA GLU A 26 36.51 7.93 36.88
C GLU A 26 35.23 7.71 37.69
N GLU A 27 34.45 8.76 37.91
CA GLU A 27 33.06 8.64 38.35
C GLU A 27 32.21 8.21 37.16
N SER A 28 31.66 7.00 37.25
CA SER A 28 30.59 6.51 36.37
C SER A 28 29.33 7.37 36.53
N PRO A 29 28.66 7.76 35.43
CA PRO A 29 27.44 8.57 35.51
C PRO A 29 26.30 7.80 36.20
N LEU A 30 25.64 8.50 37.13
CA LEU A 30 24.47 8.07 37.90
C LEU A 30 23.29 7.74 36.97
N VAL A 31 22.78 6.51 37.09
CA VAL A 31 21.55 6.05 36.44
C VAL A 31 20.36 6.66 37.19
N ASN A 32 19.48 7.34 36.47
CA ASN A 32 18.24 7.86 37.00
C ASN A 32 17.24 6.70 37.14
N GLU A 33 16.96 6.32 38.39
CA GLU A 33 15.95 5.31 38.75
C GLU A 33 14.54 5.85 38.46
N ASN A 34 14.04 5.53 37.27
CA ASN A 34 12.63 5.39 36.90
C ASN A 34 12.50 4.51 35.65
N SER A 35 13.28 3.43 35.62
CA SER A 35 13.35 2.48 34.49
C SER A 35 13.23 1.01 34.93
N GLU A 36 12.43 0.76 35.96
CA GLU A 36 11.98 -0.59 36.34
C GLU A 36 10.46 -0.70 36.22
N GLU A 37 9.96 -0.68 34.98
CA GLU A 37 8.67 -1.31 34.62
C GLU A 37 8.77 -2.00 33.26
N VAL A 38 9.97 -2.52 32.94
CA VAL A 38 10.28 -3.24 31.70
C VAL A 38 11.21 -4.42 32.03
N ALA A 39 10.72 -5.43 32.75
CA ALA A 39 11.21 -6.82 32.72
C ALA A 39 10.60 -7.68 33.85
N SER A 40 9.30 -7.96 33.81
CA SER A 40 8.73 -9.13 34.52
C SER A 40 7.32 -9.47 34.04
N ASP A 41 7.18 -9.87 32.78
CA ASP A 41 6.07 -10.77 32.40
C ASP A 41 6.43 -11.65 31.19
N LEU A 42 7.48 -12.46 31.38
CA LEU A 42 7.83 -13.59 30.49
C LEU A 42 7.31 -14.92 31.04
N THR A 43 6.15 -14.91 31.71
CA THR A 43 5.40 -16.14 32.03
C THR A 43 3.88 -15.88 32.01
N SER A 44 3.37 -15.31 30.91
CA SER A 44 1.95 -15.45 30.62
C SER A 44 1.70 -16.88 30.14
N SER A 45 1.09 -17.69 31.01
CA SER A 45 0.54 -19.00 30.70
C SER A 45 -0.84 -18.91 30.03
N ASP A 46 -1.11 -17.81 29.32
CA ASP A 46 -2.33 -17.66 28.54
C ASP A 46 -2.14 -18.32 27.16
N PRO A 47 -2.83 -19.43 26.86
CA PRO A 47 -2.75 -20.07 25.55
C PRO A 47 -3.24 -19.18 24.38
N ASN A 48 -3.78 -17.98 24.65
CA ASN A 48 -4.26 -17.03 23.64
C ASN A 48 -3.41 -15.74 23.49
N ALA A 49 -2.27 -15.60 24.17
CA ALA A 49 -1.45 -14.37 24.11
C ALA A 49 -0.43 -14.30 22.95
N ARG A 50 -0.50 -15.22 21.97
CA ARG A 50 0.15 -14.96 20.67
C ARG A 50 -0.82 -14.09 19.87
N LYS A 51 -0.44 -12.83 19.60
CA LYS A 51 -0.82 -12.19 18.34
C LYS A 51 -0.45 -13.20 17.26
N SER A 52 -1.44 -13.90 16.74
CA SER A 52 -1.22 -14.86 15.67
C SER A 52 -0.53 -14.09 14.56
N ASN A 53 0.65 -14.53 14.14
CA ASN A 53 1.18 -14.19 12.84
C ASN A 53 0.22 -14.82 11.82
N MET A 54 -0.97 -14.25 11.64
CA MET A 54 -1.87 -14.70 10.58
C MET A 54 -1.26 -14.18 9.29
N HIS A 55 -0.75 -15.11 8.50
CA HIS A 55 -0.34 -14.81 7.14
C HIS A 55 -1.62 -14.41 6.39
N GLU A 56 -1.72 -13.13 6.05
CA GLU A 56 -2.73 -12.62 5.14
C GLU A 56 -2.10 -12.52 3.76
N PHE A 57 -2.81 -13.05 2.78
CA PHE A 57 -2.43 -13.00 1.40
C PHE A 57 -3.47 -12.21 0.62
N GLY A 58 -3.03 -11.59 -0.46
CA GLY A 58 -3.93 -10.85 -1.32
C GLY A 58 -3.36 -10.63 -2.70
N ALA A 59 -4.25 -10.26 -3.61
CA ALA A 59 -3.90 -9.85 -4.96
C ALA A 59 -4.89 -8.79 -5.45
N PHE A 60 -4.35 -7.73 -6.04
CA PHE A 60 -5.11 -6.82 -6.88
C PHE A 60 -5.19 -7.39 -8.31
N LEU A 61 -6.39 -7.40 -8.88
CA LEU A 61 -6.73 -8.02 -10.16
C LEU A 61 -6.97 -6.94 -11.23
N ILE A 62 -6.28 -7.03 -12.37
CA ILE A 62 -6.48 -6.11 -13.49
C ILE A 62 -6.16 -6.80 -14.83
N GLY A 63 -6.76 -6.32 -15.92
CA GLY A 63 -6.59 -6.94 -17.25
C GLY A 63 -5.17 -6.86 -17.81
N THR A 64 -4.37 -5.88 -17.39
CA THR A 64 -2.98 -5.75 -17.83
C THR A 64 -2.05 -6.84 -17.29
N GLU A 65 -2.50 -7.59 -16.28
CA GLU A 65 -1.78 -8.71 -15.69
C GLU A 65 -2.12 -10.06 -16.36
N GLU A 66 -3.13 -10.10 -17.22
CA GLU A 66 -3.40 -11.27 -18.05
C GLU A 66 -2.22 -11.59 -18.98
N VAL A 67 -2.11 -12.84 -19.41
CA VAL A 67 -1.05 -13.29 -20.33
C VAL A 67 -1.69 -13.99 -21.53
N PRO A 68 -1.79 -13.30 -22.70
CA PRO A 68 -1.40 -11.90 -22.95
C PRO A 68 -2.33 -10.87 -22.26
N PRO A 69 -1.88 -9.61 -22.06
CA PRO A 69 -2.70 -8.57 -21.45
C PRO A 69 -3.99 -8.30 -22.21
N VAL A 70 -5.08 -8.04 -21.49
CA VAL A 70 -6.39 -7.71 -22.05
C VAL A 70 -6.85 -6.31 -21.62
N SER A 71 -7.65 -5.67 -22.46
CA SER A 71 -8.30 -4.40 -22.13
C SER A 71 -9.58 -4.68 -21.36
N SER A 72 -9.50 -4.65 -20.03
CA SER A 72 -10.66 -4.82 -19.14
C SER A 72 -11.23 -3.48 -18.70
N SER A 73 -12.56 -3.38 -18.66
CA SER A 73 -13.26 -2.27 -18.00
C SER A 73 -13.17 -2.33 -16.48
N GLY A 74 -12.86 -3.49 -15.91
CA GLY A 74 -12.95 -3.76 -14.49
C GLY A 74 -11.61 -3.97 -13.81
N SER A 75 -11.72 -4.13 -12.50
CA SER A 75 -10.63 -4.54 -11.60
C SER A 75 -11.23 -5.39 -10.48
N GLY A 76 -10.38 -5.96 -9.63
CA GLY A 76 -10.84 -6.73 -8.49
C GLY A 76 -9.78 -6.92 -7.43
N ALA A 77 -10.15 -7.60 -6.37
CA ALA A 77 -9.27 -7.96 -5.29
C ALA A 77 -9.65 -9.32 -4.74
N ILE A 78 -8.65 -10.11 -4.36
CA ILE A 78 -8.85 -11.26 -3.47
C ILE A 78 -8.11 -11.02 -2.17
N LYS A 79 -8.76 -11.38 -1.07
CA LYS A 79 -8.15 -11.51 0.26
C LYS A 79 -8.22 -12.97 0.67
N ILE A 80 -7.12 -13.50 1.20
CA ILE A 80 -7.02 -14.88 1.68
C ILE A 80 -6.38 -14.85 3.06
N MET A 81 -7.00 -15.49 4.06
CA MET A 81 -6.50 -15.54 5.43
C MET A 81 -6.33 -16.99 5.87
N LYS A 82 -5.21 -17.28 6.54
CA LYS A 82 -5.05 -18.55 7.25
C LYS A 82 -5.92 -18.54 8.52
N VAL A 83 -6.93 -19.40 8.56
CA VAL A 83 -7.84 -19.54 9.71
C VAL A 83 -7.24 -20.49 10.75
N ASP A 84 -6.69 -21.61 10.27
CA ASP A 84 -5.96 -22.61 11.05
C ASP A 84 -4.96 -23.35 10.16
N GLU A 85 -4.31 -24.41 10.66
CA GLU A 85 -3.33 -25.21 9.92
C GLU A 85 -3.90 -25.86 8.64
N ASN A 86 -5.20 -26.11 8.57
CA ASN A 86 -5.85 -26.88 7.51
C ASN A 86 -6.87 -26.09 6.70
N THR A 87 -7.03 -24.79 6.98
CA THR A 87 -8.11 -23.99 6.42
C THR A 87 -7.64 -22.57 6.10
N LEU A 88 -7.88 -22.16 4.85
CA LEU A 88 -7.86 -20.75 4.45
C LEU A 88 -9.29 -20.24 4.30
N SER A 89 -9.57 -18.97 4.61
CA SER A 89 -10.76 -18.27 4.14
C SER A 89 -10.41 -17.33 3.00
N TYR A 90 -11.36 -17.03 2.12
CA TYR A 90 -11.17 -16.04 1.06
C TYR A 90 -12.41 -15.18 0.84
N GLU A 91 -12.17 -13.95 0.36
CA GLU A 91 -13.16 -13.04 -0.20
C GLU A 91 -12.66 -12.54 -1.55
N LEU A 92 -13.49 -12.67 -2.59
CA LEU A 92 -13.23 -12.19 -3.94
C LEU A 92 -14.22 -11.08 -4.30
N ARG A 93 -13.68 -9.89 -4.59
CA ARG A 93 -14.44 -8.71 -4.97
C ARG A 93 -14.06 -8.23 -6.37
N VAL A 94 -15.00 -7.65 -7.08
CA VAL A 94 -14.80 -7.05 -8.41
C VAL A 94 -15.46 -5.67 -8.52
N ALA A 95 -14.98 -4.88 -9.46
CA ALA A 95 -15.58 -3.61 -9.86
C ALA A 95 -15.71 -3.58 -11.39
N ASN A 96 -16.77 -2.95 -11.88
CA ASN A 96 -17.02 -2.69 -13.30
C ASN A 96 -16.79 -3.91 -14.23
N THR A 97 -17.20 -5.11 -13.77
CA THR A 97 -16.95 -6.38 -14.47
C THR A 97 -18.28 -7.06 -14.77
N SER A 98 -18.57 -7.33 -16.05
CA SER A 98 -19.83 -7.95 -16.47
C SER A 98 -19.68 -9.42 -16.85
N ASP A 99 -20.76 -10.17 -16.67
CA ASP A 99 -20.92 -11.53 -17.22
C ASP A 99 -19.82 -12.50 -16.78
N ILE A 100 -19.50 -12.48 -15.48
CA ILE A 100 -18.52 -13.35 -14.84
C ILE A 100 -19.02 -14.79 -14.88
N ILE A 101 -18.16 -15.70 -15.35
CA ILE A 101 -18.47 -17.12 -15.50
C ILE A 101 -17.66 -18.01 -14.57
N GLY A 102 -16.53 -17.53 -14.05
CA GLY A 102 -15.71 -18.31 -13.13
C GLY A 102 -14.54 -17.53 -12.53
N ALA A 103 -13.98 -18.06 -11.45
CA ALA A 103 -12.74 -17.56 -10.87
C ALA A 103 -11.95 -18.70 -10.22
N HIS A 104 -10.62 -18.61 -10.29
CA HIS A 104 -9.72 -19.69 -9.88
C HIS A 104 -8.45 -19.15 -9.19
N LEU A 105 -7.82 -20.03 -8.40
CA LEU A 105 -6.39 -19.95 -8.13
C LEU A 105 -5.65 -20.84 -9.13
N HIS A 106 -4.54 -20.33 -9.67
CA HIS A 106 -3.66 -21.03 -10.59
C HIS A 106 -2.23 -21.11 -10.04
N TYR A 107 -1.49 -22.13 -10.46
CA TYR A 107 -0.09 -22.34 -10.07
C TYR A 107 0.88 -21.98 -11.20
N ALA A 108 1.43 -20.76 -11.17
CA ALA A 108 2.57 -20.33 -11.98
C ALA A 108 3.20 -19.04 -11.42
N PRO A 109 4.50 -18.81 -11.67
CA PRO A 109 5.12 -17.52 -11.40
C PRO A 109 4.49 -16.39 -12.25
N SER A 110 4.72 -15.15 -11.82
CA SER A 110 4.25 -13.95 -12.52
C SER A 110 4.65 -13.95 -14.00
N GLY A 111 3.71 -13.55 -14.87
CA GLY A 111 3.91 -13.50 -16.32
C GLY A 111 3.78 -14.84 -17.05
N THR A 112 3.47 -15.95 -16.36
CA THR A 112 3.26 -17.27 -16.96
C THR A 112 1.86 -17.81 -16.67
N ASN A 113 1.26 -18.55 -17.59
CA ASN A 113 -0.02 -19.25 -17.38
C ASN A 113 0.20 -20.61 -16.72
N GLY A 114 -0.63 -20.95 -15.74
CA GLY A 114 -0.53 -22.18 -14.95
C GLY A 114 -1.82 -22.98 -14.89
N PRO A 115 -1.79 -24.25 -14.45
CA PRO A 115 -2.99 -25.02 -14.20
C PRO A 115 -3.79 -24.47 -13.01
N VAL A 116 -5.10 -24.71 -13.03
CA VAL A 116 -5.99 -24.43 -11.89
C VAL A 116 -5.63 -25.34 -10.72
N VAL A 117 -5.58 -24.77 -9.52
CA VAL A 117 -5.38 -25.48 -8.25
C VAL A 117 -6.51 -25.31 -7.25
N VAL A 118 -7.36 -24.29 -7.41
CA VAL A 118 -8.61 -24.11 -6.62
C VAL A 118 -9.69 -23.47 -7.50
N PHE A 119 -10.93 -23.97 -7.41
CA PHE A 119 -12.11 -23.31 -7.97
C PHE A 119 -12.75 -22.41 -6.90
N LEU A 120 -12.88 -21.11 -7.20
CA LEU A 120 -13.42 -20.11 -6.27
C LEU A 120 -14.86 -19.73 -6.61
N TYR A 121 -15.16 -19.55 -7.89
CA TYR A 121 -16.47 -19.11 -8.36
C TYR A 121 -16.85 -19.83 -9.66
N MET A 122 -18.14 -20.11 -9.82
CA MET A 122 -18.72 -20.65 -11.04
C MET A 122 -20.21 -20.29 -11.07
N ALA A 123 -20.64 -19.53 -12.07
CA ALA A 123 -22.03 -19.14 -12.24
C ALA A 123 -22.33 -18.88 -13.72
N PRO A 124 -23.61 -18.93 -14.15
CA PRO A 124 -23.99 -18.40 -15.45
C PRO A 124 -23.77 -16.88 -15.49
N PRO A 125 -23.55 -16.30 -16.69
CA PRO A 125 -23.41 -14.85 -16.87
C PRO A 125 -24.58 -14.08 -16.25
N ASN A 126 -24.29 -13.01 -15.50
CA ASN A 126 -25.29 -12.28 -14.71
C ASN A 126 -25.21 -10.74 -14.87
N GLY A 127 -24.74 -10.23 -16.00
CA GLY A 127 -24.61 -8.78 -16.23
C GLY A 127 -23.53 -8.14 -15.36
N LEU A 128 -23.66 -6.84 -15.09
CA LEU A 128 -22.67 -6.07 -14.33
C LEU A 128 -22.61 -6.50 -12.86
N SER A 129 -21.41 -6.83 -12.39
CA SER A 129 -21.11 -7.18 -11.00
C SER A 129 -20.17 -6.15 -10.37
N ASN A 130 -20.49 -5.78 -9.12
CA ASN A 130 -19.71 -4.91 -8.25
C ASN A 130 -19.74 -5.45 -6.81
N GLY A 131 -18.61 -5.37 -6.11
CA GLY A 131 -18.45 -5.82 -4.73
C GLY A 131 -18.15 -7.31 -4.61
N LEU A 132 -18.57 -7.93 -3.51
CA LEU A 132 -18.31 -9.34 -3.19
C LEU A 132 -19.06 -10.29 -4.14
N ILE A 133 -18.31 -11.11 -4.87
CA ILE A 133 -18.87 -12.11 -5.78
C ILE A 133 -18.69 -13.55 -5.29
N ALA A 134 -17.70 -13.81 -4.44
CA ALA A 134 -17.47 -15.11 -3.84
C ALA A 134 -16.77 -14.98 -2.49
N GLU A 135 -17.17 -15.82 -1.54
CA GLU A 135 -16.46 -16.02 -0.27
C GLU A 135 -16.56 -17.49 0.13
N GLY A 136 -15.62 -17.96 0.94
CA GLY A 136 -15.67 -19.32 1.45
C GLY A 136 -14.37 -19.77 2.10
N THR A 137 -14.26 -21.08 2.30
CA THR A 137 -13.05 -21.72 2.84
C THR A 137 -12.41 -22.67 1.84
N ILE A 138 -11.09 -22.80 1.95
CA ILE A 138 -10.26 -23.71 1.19
C ILE A 138 -9.60 -24.66 2.19
N ASP A 139 -9.97 -25.94 2.10
CA ASP A 139 -9.30 -27.05 2.78
C ASP A 139 -8.59 -27.93 1.75
N ALA A 140 -7.84 -28.94 2.21
CA ALA A 140 -7.11 -29.86 1.34
C ALA A 140 -7.99 -30.57 0.30
N SER A 141 -9.29 -30.77 0.58
CA SER A 141 -10.22 -31.41 -0.35
C SER A 141 -10.59 -30.52 -1.55
N LYS A 142 -10.35 -29.21 -1.44
CA LYS A 142 -10.57 -28.23 -2.52
C LYS A 142 -9.40 -28.11 -3.48
N LEU A 143 -8.24 -28.68 -3.14
CA LEU A 143 -7.06 -28.64 -3.99
C LEU A 143 -7.22 -29.58 -5.18
N VAL A 144 -6.93 -29.06 -6.37
CA VAL A 144 -7.02 -29.78 -7.64
C VAL A 144 -5.73 -29.63 -8.44
N GLY A 145 -5.66 -30.30 -9.59
CA GLY A 145 -4.51 -30.19 -10.48
C GLY A 145 -3.22 -30.66 -9.81
N PRO A 146 -2.09 -29.95 -9.98
CA PRO A 146 -0.82 -30.33 -9.36
C PRO A 146 -0.80 -30.34 -7.82
N LEU A 147 -1.78 -29.69 -7.16
CA LEU A 147 -1.89 -29.69 -5.69
C LEU A 147 -2.95 -30.68 -5.18
N ALA A 148 -3.55 -31.50 -6.05
CA ALA A 148 -4.53 -32.49 -5.63
C ALA A 148 -3.92 -33.49 -4.63
N GLY A 149 -4.54 -33.65 -3.46
CA GLY A 149 -4.07 -34.53 -2.39
C GLY A 149 -2.92 -33.97 -1.53
N MET A 150 -2.52 -32.71 -1.76
CA MET A 150 -1.57 -32.00 -0.91
C MET A 150 -2.26 -31.35 0.30
N SER A 151 -1.47 -30.79 1.21
CA SER A 151 -1.94 -30.04 2.38
C SER A 151 -2.21 -28.57 2.06
N ILE A 152 -2.89 -27.87 2.97
CA ILE A 152 -3.01 -26.40 2.86
C ILE A 152 -1.66 -25.71 3.03
N ASP A 153 -0.74 -26.26 3.83
CA ASP A 153 0.60 -25.72 3.96
C ASP A 153 1.37 -25.76 2.64
N ASP A 154 1.17 -26.78 1.80
CA ASP A 154 1.76 -26.82 0.46
C ASP A 154 1.24 -25.67 -0.41
N LEU A 155 -0.06 -25.36 -0.37
CA LEU A 155 -0.63 -24.21 -1.08
C LEU A 155 -0.07 -22.88 -0.53
N VAL A 156 0.04 -22.75 0.80
CA VAL A 156 0.59 -21.56 1.45
C VAL A 156 2.04 -21.34 1.04
N GLU A 157 2.87 -22.39 0.99
CA GLU A 157 4.25 -22.30 0.50
C GLU A 157 4.31 -21.72 -0.93
N LYS A 158 3.38 -22.13 -1.81
CA LYS A 158 3.29 -21.58 -3.18
C LYS A 158 2.81 -20.13 -3.20
N MET A 159 1.93 -19.72 -2.29
CA MET A 159 1.55 -18.31 -2.14
C MET A 159 2.72 -17.47 -1.64
N GLU A 160 3.48 -17.96 -0.66
CA GLU A 160 4.68 -17.29 -0.12
C GLU A 160 5.79 -17.17 -1.15
N ALA A 161 5.94 -18.19 -2.01
CA ALA A 161 6.89 -18.17 -3.13
C ALA A 161 6.43 -17.28 -4.31
N GLY A 162 5.24 -16.68 -4.24
CA GLY A 162 4.68 -15.86 -5.31
C GLY A 162 4.37 -16.67 -6.58
N GLU A 163 4.01 -17.95 -6.43
CA GLU A 163 3.69 -18.86 -7.53
C GLU A 163 2.18 -19.10 -7.69
N ILE A 164 1.34 -18.47 -6.88
CA ILE A 164 -0.11 -18.53 -7.03
C ILE A 164 -0.63 -17.21 -7.61
N TYR A 165 -1.54 -17.28 -8.57
CA TYR A 165 -2.30 -16.12 -9.03
C TYR A 165 -3.80 -16.41 -9.04
N THR A 166 -4.57 -15.35 -8.87
CA THR A 166 -6.03 -15.39 -9.01
C THR A 166 -6.41 -14.86 -10.38
N ASN A 167 -7.38 -15.48 -11.00
CA ASN A 167 -7.92 -15.07 -12.29
C ASN A 167 -9.46 -15.10 -12.23
N VAL A 168 -10.10 -14.10 -12.83
CA VAL A 168 -11.55 -14.02 -13.02
C VAL A 168 -11.86 -14.03 -14.51
N HIS A 169 -12.83 -14.83 -14.92
CA HIS A 169 -13.21 -15.06 -16.30
C HIS A 169 -14.60 -14.47 -16.57
N THR A 170 -14.77 -13.86 -17.73
CA THR A 170 -16.07 -13.38 -18.22
C THR A 170 -16.46 -14.12 -19.50
N SER A 171 -17.71 -13.95 -19.93
CA SER A 171 -18.15 -14.46 -21.24
C SER A 171 -17.38 -13.86 -22.41
N LEU A 172 -16.92 -12.60 -22.27
CA LEU A 172 -16.14 -11.91 -23.29
C LEU A 172 -14.68 -12.35 -23.29
N ASN A 173 -14.10 -12.56 -22.11
CA ASN A 173 -12.72 -12.98 -21.93
C ASN A 173 -12.66 -14.32 -21.16
N PRO A 174 -13.04 -15.45 -21.79
CA PRO A 174 -13.13 -16.74 -21.11
C PRO A 174 -11.76 -17.31 -20.70
N SER A 175 -10.67 -16.86 -21.32
CA SER A 175 -9.30 -17.21 -20.90
C SER A 175 -8.82 -16.41 -19.69
N GLY A 176 -9.50 -15.31 -19.34
CA GLY A 176 -9.18 -14.42 -18.23
C GLY A 176 -9.49 -12.97 -18.56
N GLU A 177 -10.28 -12.32 -17.70
CA GLU A 177 -10.65 -10.89 -17.77
C GLU A 177 -9.70 -10.04 -16.92
N ILE A 178 -9.45 -10.48 -15.69
CA ILE A 178 -8.58 -9.80 -14.72
C ILE A 178 -7.77 -10.84 -13.93
N ARG A 179 -6.48 -10.55 -13.73
CA ARG A 179 -5.52 -11.40 -13.00
C ARG A 179 -4.72 -10.60 -12.00
N GLY A 180 -4.27 -11.28 -10.95
CA GLY A 180 -3.38 -10.73 -9.93
C GLY A 180 -2.55 -11.84 -9.29
N GLN A 181 -1.25 -11.62 -9.14
CA GLN A 181 -0.38 -12.55 -8.41
C GLN A 181 -0.67 -12.43 -6.91
N VAL A 182 -0.89 -13.57 -6.25
CA VAL A 182 -1.07 -13.64 -4.80
C VAL A 182 0.28 -13.41 -4.13
N SER A 183 0.27 -12.56 -3.11
CA SER A 183 1.45 -12.23 -2.32
C SER A 183 1.08 -12.09 -0.85
N MET A 184 2.08 -12.22 0.03
CA MET A 184 1.91 -11.81 1.43
C MET A 184 1.71 -10.31 1.50
N VAL A 185 0.77 -9.88 2.33
CA VAL A 185 0.39 -8.49 2.50
C VAL A 185 0.36 -8.14 3.98
N GLU A 186 0.64 -6.88 4.30
CA GLU A 186 0.42 -6.34 5.65
C GLU A 186 -1.03 -6.61 6.07
N THR A 187 -1.26 -6.96 7.33
CA THR A 187 -2.60 -7.35 7.79
C THR A 187 -3.63 -6.24 7.56
N SER A 188 -4.90 -6.61 7.43
CA SER A 188 -5.99 -5.63 7.23
C SER A 188 -6.16 -4.61 8.37
N ASP A 189 -5.46 -4.79 9.49
CA ASP A 189 -5.38 -3.81 10.57
C ASP A 189 -4.52 -2.59 10.17
N ASN A 190 -3.65 -2.72 9.17
CA ASN A 190 -2.97 -1.58 8.58
C ASN A 190 -3.95 -0.75 7.75
N ARG A 191 -4.18 0.47 8.24
CA ARG A 191 -5.09 1.44 7.63
C ARG A 191 -4.39 2.66 7.07
N ASN A 192 -3.07 2.78 7.24
CA ASN A 192 -2.32 3.97 6.84
C ASN A 192 -1.41 3.64 5.68
N TYR A 193 -1.52 4.42 4.61
CA TYR A 193 -0.71 4.29 3.40
C TYR A 193 -0.16 5.65 3.04
N GLY A 194 0.96 5.68 2.33
CA GLY A 194 1.51 6.96 1.90
C GLY A 194 2.68 6.81 0.96
N THR A 195 3.05 7.92 0.32
CA THR A 195 4.14 7.90 -0.64
C THR A 195 4.76 9.28 -0.79
N LYS A 196 6.04 9.31 -1.15
CA LYS A 196 6.73 10.53 -1.57
C LYS A 196 6.55 10.70 -3.08
N LEU A 197 6.21 11.91 -3.48
CA LEU A 197 5.99 12.28 -4.87
C LEU A 197 7.26 12.95 -5.41
N SER A 198 7.69 12.56 -6.60
CA SER A 198 8.84 13.13 -7.30
C SER A 198 8.63 13.06 -8.81
N GLY A 199 9.15 14.04 -9.55
CA GLY A 199 9.14 14.01 -11.02
C GLY A 199 9.95 12.87 -11.61
N ALA A 200 10.95 12.34 -10.90
CA ALA A 200 11.72 11.18 -11.34
C ALA A 200 10.88 9.90 -11.45
N ASN A 201 9.74 9.84 -10.77
CA ASN A 201 8.84 8.68 -10.80
C ASN A 201 7.80 8.77 -11.92
N GLU A 202 7.64 9.92 -12.57
CA GLU A 202 6.72 10.09 -13.70
C GLU A 202 7.17 9.24 -14.90
N VAL A 203 6.23 8.91 -15.78
CA VAL A 203 6.51 8.10 -16.98
C VAL A 203 5.96 8.81 -18.21
N PRO A 204 6.80 9.54 -18.98
CA PRO A 204 8.25 9.77 -18.76
C PRO A 204 8.55 10.71 -17.58
N ALA A 205 9.77 10.65 -17.04
CA ALA A 205 10.18 11.45 -15.89
C ALA A 205 10.11 12.97 -16.17
N ALA A 206 9.57 13.72 -15.21
CA ALA A 206 9.54 15.17 -15.21
C ALA A 206 10.81 15.73 -14.58
N ILE A 207 11.44 16.71 -15.24
CA ILE A 207 12.62 17.42 -14.71
C ILE A 207 12.14 18.62 -13.91
N THR A 208 11.96 18.41 -12.61
CA THR A 208 11.50 19.43 -11.65
C THR A 208 12.20 19.22 -10.32
N ASP A 209 12.40 20.31 -9.57
CA ASP A 209 12.86 20.27 -8.17
C ASP A 209 11.68 20.16 -7.19
N ALA A 210 10.44 20.25 -7.70
CA ALA A 210 9.24 20.10 -6.89
C ALA A 210 9.16 18.71 -6.24
N THR A 211 8.54 18.66 -5.06
CA THR A 211 8.35 17.41 -4.32
C THR A 211 6.97 17.35 -3.69
N GLY A 212 6.59 16.17 -3.19
CA GLY A 212 5.33 16.04 -2.48
C GLY A 212 5.26 14.82 -1.60
N VAL A 213 4.19 14.74 -0.82
CA VAL A 213 3.83 13.58 0.00
C VAL A 213 2.32 13.40 -0.06
N ALA A 214 1.86 12.18 -0.35
CA ALA A 214 0.47 11.80 -0.22
C ALA A 214 0.31 10.82 0.96
N LYS A 215 -0.77 10.98 1.72
CA LYS A 215 -1.15 10.10 2.83
C LYS A 215 -2.61 9.73 2.73
N PHE A 216 -2.91 8.48 3.09
CA PHE A 216 -4.24 7.90 3.11
C PHE A 216 -4.46 7.18 4.43
N GLN A 217 -5.65 7.32 4.99
CA GLN A 217 -6.07 6.58 6.18
C GLN A 217 -7.48 6.04 6.00
N PHE A 218 -7.59 4.71 5.94
CA PHE A 218 -8.87 3.99 5.88
C PHE A 218 -9.58 4.04 7.24
N SER A 219 -10.90 4.18 7.19
CA SER A 219 -11.79 4.03 8.34
C SER A 219 -11.71 2.61 8.90
N LYS A 220 -12.19 2.42 10.13
CA LYS A 220 -12.15 1.10 10.78
C LYS A 220 -13.08 0.08 10.09
N ASP A 221 -14.19 0.55 9.55
CA ASP A 221 -15.17 -0.25 8.79
C ASP A 221 -14.78 -0.44 7.32
N GLY A 222 -13.74 0.26 6.81
CA GLY A 222 -13.30 0.18 5.43
C GLY A 222 -14.19 0.90 4.42
N GLU A 223 -15.26 1.57 4.87
CA GLU A 223 -16.22 2.24 3.99
C GLU A 223 -15.72 3.60 3.45
N SER A 224 -14.74 4.21 4.12
CA SER A 224 -14.14 5.47 3.70
C SER A 224 -12.62 5.53 3.90
N ALA A 225 -11.95 6.44 3.20
CA ALA A 225 -10.55 6.76 3.42
C ALA A 225 -10.32 8.27 3.38
N SER A 226 -9.75 8.83 4.44
CA SER A 226 -9.27 10.21 4.42
C SER A 226 -7.96 10.30 3.65
N PHE A 227 -7.75 11.41 2.94
CA PHE A 227 -6.50 11.68 2.24
C PHE A 227 -5.98 13.09 2.48
N GLN A 228 -4.66 13.24 2.37
CA GLN A 228 -4.00 14.53 2.30
C GLN A 228 -2.81 14.46 1.33
N VAL A 229 -2.73 15.42 0.42
CA VAL A 229 -1.62 15.62 -0.50
C VAL A 229 -0.94 16.93 -0.17
N ASN A 230 0.34 16.86 0.13
CA ASN A 230 1.21 18.01 0.25
C ASN A 230 2.15 18.09 -0.95
N VAL A 231 2.38 19.31 -1.43
CA VAL A 231 3.37 19.61 -2.47
C VAL A 231 4.29 20.71 -1.98
N ASP A 232 5.43 20.83 -2.64
CA ASP A 232 6.40 21.89 -2.42
C ASP A 232 6.91 22.38 -3.77
N ASP A 233 6.85 23.70 -3.96
CA ASP A 233 7.40 24.43 -5.11
C ASP A 233 6.82 24.02 -6.48
N ILE A 234 5.50 23.75 -6.56
CA ILE A 234 4.83 23.55 -7.86
C ILE A 234 4.21 24.85 -8.34
N GLU A 235 4.53 25.24 -9.57
CA GLU A 235 3.85 26.33 -10.28
C GLU A 235 2.56 25.83 -10.95
N ASP A 236 1.46 26.56 -10.76
CA ASP A 236 0.21 26.40 -11.53
C ASP A 236 -0.33 24.95 -11.57
N VAL A 237 -0.63 24.39 -10.39
CA VAL A 237 -1.18 23.03 -10.25
C VAL A 237 -2.57 22.96 -10.89
N ARG A 238 -2.80 21.98 -11.76
CA ARG A 238 -4.07 21.78 -12.48
C ARG A 238 -5.04 20.85 -11.75
N PHE A 239 -4.54 19.67 -11.35
CA PHE A 239 -5.32 18.61 -10.72
C PHE A 239 -4.41 17.50 -10.19
N ALA A 240 -4.96 16.61 -9.37
CA ALA A 240 -4.28 15.41 -8.89
C ALA A 240 -5.21 14.19 -8.89
N HIS A 241 -4.64 13.02 -9.12
CA HIS A 241 -5.39 11.78 -9.31
C HIS A 241 -4.79 10.62 -8.52
N ILE A 242 -5.62 9.59 -8.33
CA ILE A 242 -5.18 8.22 -8.05
C ILE A 242 -5.39 7.39 -9.31
N HIS A 243 -4.38 6.60 -9.66
CA HIS A 243 -4.37 5.73 -10.82
C HIS A 243 -4.07 4.28 -10.44
N LEU A 244 -4.47 3.33 -11.29
CA LEU A 244 -4.15 1.90 -11.16
C LEU A 244 -3.07 1.46 -12.15
N ALA A 245 -1.87 1.25 -11.66
CA ALA A 245 -0.79 0.55 -12.35
C ALA A 245 0.35 0.23 -11.38
N LYS A 246 1.18 -0.75 -11.73
CA LYS A 246 2.48 -0.96 -11.10
C LYS A 246 3.43 0.21 -11.36
N ALA A 247 4.44 0.32 -10.51
CA ALA A 247 5.54 1.28 -10.69
C ALA A 247 6.16 1.13 -12.09
N GLY A 248 6.40 2.27 -12.76
CA GLY A 248 6.97 2.31 -14.11
C GLY A 248 5.96 2.21 -15.26
N SER A 249 4.67 1.97 -14.99
CA SER A 249 3.62 1.90 -16.02
C SER A 249 2.56 2.98 -15.80
N ASN A 250 1.94 3.50 -16.86
CA ASN A 250 0.80 4.42 -16.74
C ASN A 250 -0.52 3.67 -16.64
N GLY A 251 -1.42 4.17 -15.80
CA GLY A 251 -2.70 3.56 -15.48
C GLY A 251 -3.89 4.49 -15.70
N GLY A 252 -5.09 3.92 -15.74
CA GLY A 252 -6.33 4.71 -15.74
C GLY A 252 -6.55 5.43 -14.41
N VAL A 253 -7.22 6.59 -14.47
CA VAL A 253 -7.67 7.32 -13.27
C VAL A 253 -8.82 6.56 -12.62
N VAL A 254 -8.78 6.43 -11.29
CA VAL A 254 -9.88 5.85 -10.49
C VAL A 254 -10.47 6.82 -9.48
N PHE A 255 -9.74 7.85 -9.11
CA PHE A 255 -10.23 8.89 -8.22
C PHE A 255 -9.55 10.21 -8.51
N THR A 256 -10.30 11.30 -8.40
CA THR A 256 -9.77 12.65 -8.53
C THR A 256 -9.67 13.33 -7.18
N LEU A 257 -8.43 13.63 -6.77
CA LEU A 257 -8.12 14.23 -5.48
C LEU A 257 -8.46 15.72 -5.45
N ARG A 258 -8.28 16.41 -6.59
CA ARG A 258 -8.61 17.83 -6.79
C ARG A 258 -8.69 18.14 -8.28
N MET A 259 -9.66 18.99 -8.68
CA MET A 259 -9.89 19.39 -10.09
C MET A 259 -9.68 20.87 -10.39
N ASP A 260 -9.73 21.73 -9.39
CA ASP A 260 -9.58 23.16 -9.58
C ASP A 260 -8.10 23.56 -9.70
N LYS A 261 -7.81 24.43 -10.67
CA LYS A 261 -6.48 25.00 -10.84
C LYS A 261 -6.12 25.86 -9.62
N VAL A 262 -4.90 25.72 -9.16
CA VAL A 262 -4.28 26.55 -8.11
C VAL A 262 -3.09 27.24 -8.72
N GLU A 263 -3.18 28.56 -8.89
CA GLU A 263 -2.06 29.37 -9.36
C GLU A 263 -0.91 29.29 -8.35
N GLY A 264 0.31 29.14 -8.87
CA GLY A 264 1.51 28.89 -8.07
C GLY A 264 2.23 30.14 -7.57
N PRO A 265 3.35 29.96 -6.85
CA PRO A 265 3.87 28.66 -6.38
C PRO A 265 3.03 28.10 -5.23
N VAL A 266 2.81 26.79 -5.23
CA VAL A 266 2.07 26.06 -4.20
C VAL A 266 3.03 25.27 -3.32
N SER A 267 3.03 25.56 -2.02
CA SER A 267 3.69 24.76 -0.99
C SER A 267 2.77 24.49 0.20
N GLY A 268 2.86 23.30 0.79
CA GLY A 268 2.04 22.88 1.93
C GLY A 268 0.89 21.96 1.52
N VAL A 269 -0.27 22.11 2.16
CA VAL A 269 -1.44 21.24 1.90
C VAL A 269 -2.10 21.64 0.58
N TYR A 270 -1.95 20.81 -0.44
CA TYR A 270 -2.59 21.01 -1.74
C TYR A 270 -4.00 20.45 -1.79
N ALA A 271 -4.21 19.22 -1.33
CA ALA A 271 -5.54 18.59 -1.36
C ALA A 271 -5.79 17.82 -0.07
N LYS A 272 -7.05 17.80 0.37
CA LYS A 272 -7.51 16.97 1.48
C LYS A 272 -8.98 16.62 1.27
N GLY A 273 -9.38 15.44 1.72
CA GLY A 273 -10.77 15.01 1.57
C GLY A 273 -10.97 13.58 2.05
N GLU A 274 -12.09 13.03 1.61
CA GLU A 274 -12.51 11.66 1.90
C GLU A 274 -12.85 10.96 0.59
N ILE A 275 -12.47 9.69 0.51
CA ILE A 275 -12.78 8.78 -0.60
C ILE A 275 -13.86 7.82 -0.09
N MET A 276 -14.96 7.76 -0.82
CA MET A 276 -16.02 6.77 -0.64
C MET A 276 -16.01 5.81 -1.83
N GLY A 277 -16.44 4.55 -1.65
CA GLY A 277 -16.56 3.61 -2.80
C GLY A 277 -17.41 4.18 -3.95
N SER A 278 -18.49 4.89 -3.61
CA SER A 278 -19.38 5.57 -4.57
C SER A 278 -18.73 6.73 -5.36
N SER A 279 -17.54 7.18 -4.95
CA SER A 279 -16.79 8.24 -5.63
C SER A 279 -15.70 7.71 -6.56
N LEU A 280 -15.52 6.39 -6.62
CA LEU A 280 -14.58 5.74 -7.53
C LEU A 280 -15.10 5.75 -8.97
N SER A 281 -14.17 5.73 -9.91
CA SER A 281 -14.43 5.85 -11.34
C SER A 281 -13.53 4.89 -12.14
N GLY A 282 -13.73 4.85 -13.47
CA GLY A 282 -12.91 4.06 -14.37
C GLY A 282 -13.01 2.55 -14.05
N GLN A 283 -11.86 1.91 -13.88
CA GLN A 283 -11.82 0.46 -13.58
C GLN A 283 -12.35 0.10 -12.20
N MET A 284 -12.66 1.08 -11.36
CA MET A 284 -13.24 0.89 -10.03
C MET A 284 -14.67 1.44 -9.92
N GLU A 285 -15.29 1.83 -11.04
CA GLU A 285 -16.65 2.36 -11.03
C GLU A 285 -17.64 1.37 -10.40
N GLY A 286 -18.38 1.83 -9.40
CA GLY A 286 -19.34 1.02 -8.63
C GLY A 286 -18.70 0.05 -7.62
N GLY A 287 -17.37 -0.04 -7.57
CA GLY A 287 -16.64 -0.96 -6.70
C GLY A 287 -16.52 -0.52 -5.25
N ASP A 288 -16.19 -1.48 -4.38
CA ASP A 288 -15.92 -1.22 -2.97
C ASP A 288 -14.51 -0.67 -2.75
N LEU A 289 -14.35 0.13 -1.69
CA LEU A 289 -13.06 0.73 -1.32
C LEU A 289 -12.01 -0.31 -0.90
N GLU A 290 -12.46 -1.52 -0.55
CA GLU A 290 -11.60 -2.68 -0.31
C GLU A 290 -10.72 -3.05 -1.50
N ILE A 291 -11.22 -2.89 -2.73
CA ILE A 291 -10.42 -3.13 -3.94
C ILE A 291 -9.29 -2.09 -4.03
N LEU A 292 -9.55 -0.83 -3.65
CA LEU A 292 -8.53 0.23 -3.66
C LEU A 292 -7.48 -0.03 -2.57
N ARG A 293 -7.93 -0.47 -1.39
CA ARG A 293 -7.04 -0.86 -0.30
C ARG A 293 -6.10 -1.98 -0.74
N GLU A 294 -6.62 -2.98 -1.45
CA GLU A 294 -5.78 -4.07 -1.97
C GLU A 294 -4.79 -3.57 -3.01
N ALA A 295 -5.19 -2.64 -3.89
CA ALA A 295 -4.28 -1.98 -4.81
C ALA A 295 -3.15 -1.23 -4.07
N PHE A 296 -3.41 -0.65 -2.89
CA PHE A 296 -2.38 0.01 -2.08
C PHE A 296 -1.45 -1.02 -1.44
N ARG A 297 -2.00 -2.06 -0.81
CA ARG A 297 -1.23 -3.14 -0.14
C ARG A 297 -0.29 -3.87 -1.09
N THR A 298 -0.69 -4.01 -2.35
CA THR A 298 0.05 -4.74 -3.38
C THR A 298 0.87 -3.84 -4.30
N GLY A 299 0.91 -2.53 -4.05
CA GLY A 299 1.70 -1.58 -4.84
C GLY A 299 1.21 -1.42 -6.28
N ASN A 300 -0.10 -1.51 -6.51
CA ASN A 300 -0.76 -1.37 -7.81
C ASN A 300 -1.49 -0.03 -8.00
N ALA A 301 -1.33 0.92 -7.09
CA ALA A 301 -1.87 2.27 -7.22
C ALA A 301 -0.80 3.35 -7.04
N TYR A 302 -0.95 4.46 -7.77
CA TYR A 302 -0.09 5.64 -7.61
C TYR A 302 -0.90 6.93 -7.55
N VAL A 303 -0.33 7.93 -6.89
CA VAL A 303 -0.82 9.31 -6.94
C VAL A 303 0.05 10.09 -7.89
N ASN A 304 -0.57 10.99 -8.64
CA ASN A 304 0.16 12.03 -9.33
C ASN A 304 -0.47 13.43 -9.20
N VAL A 305 0.35 14.44 -9.46
CA VAL A 305 -0.03 15.85 -9.46
C VAL A 305 0.40 16.45 -10.80
N HIS A 306 -0.48 17.21 -11.45
CA HIS A 306 -0.24 17.82 -12.75
C HIS A 306 -0.16 19.34 -12.63
N SER A 307 0.67 19.97 -13.45
CA SER A 307 0.78 21.44 -13.55
C SER A 307 0.68 21.91 -15.00
N ASP A 308 0.68 23.22 -15.22
CA ASP A 308 0.74 23.80 -16.56
C ASP A 308 2.07 23.47 -17.27
N ASN A 309 3.17 23.38 -16.53
CA ASN A 309 4.48 23.01 -17.08
C ASN A 309 4.58 21.51 -17.41
N PHE A 310 3.89 20.66 -16.64
CA PHE A 310 3.89 19.21 -16.83
C PHE A 310 2.44 18.67 -16.90
N PRO A 311 1.73 18.88 -18.02
CA PRO A 311 0.33 18.48 -18.15
C PRO A 311 0.13 16.97 -18.11
N GLY A 312 1.17 16.17 -18.42
CA GLY A 312 1.14 14.70 -18.30
C GLY A 312 1.35 14.18 -16.87
N GLY A 313 1.84 15.02 -15.96
CA GLY A 313 2.22 14.69 -14.59
C GLY A 313 3.55 15.36 -14.23
N GLU A 314 3.57 16.11 -13.13
CA GLU A 314 4.78 16.72 -12.57
C GLU A 314 5.40 15.85 -11.47
N LEU A 315 4.57 15.31 -10.58
CA LEU A 315 5.02 14.48 -9.46
C LEU A 315 4.22 13.20 -9.37
N ARG A 316 4.92 12.06 -9.23
CA ARG A 316 4.32 10.74 -9.03
C ARG A 316 4.90 10.02 -7.81
N GLY A 317 4.08 9.21 -7.15
CA GLY A 317 4.52 8.26 -6.13
C GLY A 317 3.64 7.02 -6.10
N GLN A 318 4.28 5.84 -6.09
CA GLN A 318 3.60 4.56 -5.89
C GLN A 318 3.17 4.44 -4.42
N ILE A 319 1.92 4.06 -4.18
CA ILE A 319 1.35 3.95 -2.83
C ILE A 319 1.66 2.55 -2.28
N ASN A 320 2.10 2.50 -1.03
CA ASN A 320 2.25 1.30 -0.21
C ASN A 320 2.07 1.61 1.28
#